data_AF-A0A8K0RZ50-F1
#
_entry.id   AF-A0A8K0RZ50-F1
#
_cell.length_a   1.000
_cell.length_b   1.000
_cell.length_c   1.000
_cell.angle_alpha   90.00
_cell.angle_beta   90.00
_cell.angle_gamma   90.00
#
_symmetry.space_group_name_H-M   'P 1'
#
loop_
_entity.id
_entity.type
_entity.pdbx_description
1 polymer ?
#
loop_
_entity_poly.entity_id
_entity_poly.type
_entity_poly.pdbx_seq_one_letter_code
_entity_poly.pdbx_strand_id
1 'polypeptide(L)'
;MTQGIGCQVAVSFVAEGCRKIALFDKNEETLGETKDIIDAIAADAEVRLWEVDNLETDEVIQNMVLTFKHFGHIDYGVNCADTYSAIGRWWIYY
;
A
#
# COMPACT_ATOMS: atom_id res chain seq x y z
N MET A 1 4.50 -16.46 10.00
CA MET A 1 4.44 -15.31 9.10
C MET A 1 2.97 -15.01 8.87
N THR A 2 2.36 -14.23 9.76
CA THR A 2 0.96 -13.80 9.62
C THR A 2 1.00 -12.47 8.88
N GLN A 3 0.70 -12.48 7.59
CA GLN A 3 0.51 -11.26 6.81
C GLN A 3 -0.70 -10.51 7.37
N GLY A 4 -0.50 -9.23 7.71
CA GLY A 4 -1.58 -8.38 8.21
C GLY A 4 -2.69 -8.20 7.17
N ILE A 5 -3.86 -7.72 7.62
CA ILE A 5 -5.05 -7.52 6.76
C ILE A 5 -4.70 -6.65 5.53
N GLY A 6 -3.88 -5.62 5.69
CA GLY A 6 -3.46 -4.76 4.57
C GLY A 6 -2.75 -5.49 3.44
N CYS A 7 -1.84 -6.41 3.76
CA CYS A 7 -1.12 -7.22 2.77
C CYS A 7 -2.10 -8.11 1.97
N GLN A 8 -2.99 -8.82 2.68
CA GLN A 8 -3.97 -9.68 2.03
C GLN A 8 -4.94 -8.90 1.15
N VAL A 9 -5.35 -7.70 1.57
CA VAL A 9 -6.20 -6.82 0.76
C VAL A 9 -5.48 -6.39 -0.52
N ALA A 10 -4.23 -5.91 -0.43
CA ALA A 10 -3.46 -5.53 -1.61
C ALA A 10 -3.28 -6.69 -2.59
N VAL A 11 -2.97 -7.88 -2.07
CA VAL A 11 -2.89 -9.13 -2.84
C VAL A 11 -4.21 -9.44 -3.55
N SER A 12 -5.34 -9.33 -2.86
CA SER A 12 -6.67 -9.56 -3.45
C SER A 12 -7.00 -8.54 -4.55
N PHE A 13 -6.70 -7.25 -4.35
CA PHE A 13 -6.88 -6.25 -5.40
C PHE A 13 -6.13 -6.64 -6.67
N VAL A 14 -4.85 -7.00 -6.56
CA VAL A 14 -4.02 -7.40 -7.71
C VAL A 14 -4.58 -8.65 -8.39
N ALA A 15 -4.98 -9.65 -7.60
CA ALA A 15 -5.59 -10.88 -8.10
C ALA A 15 -6.88 -10.61 -8.89
N GLU A 16 -7.67 -9.61 -8.49
CA GLU A 16 -8.91 -9.21 -9.16
C GLU A 16 -8.71 -8.26 -10.35
N GLY A 17 -7.47 -7.90 -10.69
CA GLY A 17 -7.16 -7.12 -11.89
C GLY A 17 -6.60 -5.72 -11.65
N CYS A 18 -6.42 -5.31 -10.39
CA CYS A 18 -5.70 -4.09 -10.03
C CYS A 18 -4.25 -4.18 -10.53
N ARG A 19 -3.75 -3.14 -11.20
CA ARG A 19 -2.41 -3.10 -11.80
C ARG A 19 -1.59 -1.89 -11.41
N LYS A 20 -2.14 -0.90 -10.72
CA LYS A 20 -1.32 0.21 -10.21
C LYS A 20 -1.52 0.38 -8.74
N ILE A 21 -0.42 0.33 -8.02
CA ILE A 21 -0.45 0.11 -6.60
C ILE A 21 0.50 1.01 -5.83
N ALA A 22 -0.01 1.91 -4.96
CA ALA A 22 0.79 2.58 -3.91
C ALA A 22 0.59 1.97 -2.52
N LEU A 23 1.60 1.23 -2.09
CA LEU A 23 1.79 0.67 -0.76
C LEU A 23 2.42 1.68 0.20
N PHE A 24 1.87 1.80 1.41
CA PHE A 24 2.38 2.53 2.54
C PHE A 24 2.57 1.52 3.70
N ASP A 25 3.78 1.24 4.22
CA ASP A 25 4.07 0.70 5.60
C ASP A 25 5.30 1.35 6.24
N LYS A 26 5.32 1.57 7.57
CA LYS A 26 6.46 2.19 8.30
C LYS A 26 7.66 1.29 8.31
N ASN A 27 7.42 0.01 8.08
CA ASN A 27 8.45 -0.97 7.93
C ASN A 27 8.63 -1.26 6.42
N GLU A 28 9.74 -0.78 5.88
CA GLU A 28 10.15 -1.03 4.50
C GLU A 28 10.29 -2.54 4.18
N GLU A 29 10.67 -3.36 5.16
CA GLU A 29 10.76 -4.83 5.00
C GLU A 29 9.38 -5.41 4.67
N THR A 30 8.34 -5.03 5.42
CA THR A 30 6.98 -5.52 5.19
C THR A 30 6.38 -5.02 3.87
N LEU A 31 6.80 -3.84 3.41
CA LEU A 31 6.47 -3.32 2.08
C LEU A 31 7.11 -4.18 1.00
N GLY A 32 8.40 -4.50 1.14
CA GLY A 32 9.14 -5.37 0.23
C GLY A 32 8.51 -6.75 0.13
N GLU A 33 8.24 -7.40 1.26
CA GLU A 33 7.56 -8.71 1.29
C GLU A 33 6.21 -8.68 0.58
N THR A 34 5.40 -7.63 0.80
CA THR A 34 4.10 -7.47 0.14
C THR A 34 4.26 -7.28 -1.37
N LYS A 35 5.26 -6.51 -1.79
CA LYS A 35 5.58 -6.31 -3.19
C LYS A 35 6.02 -7.62 -3.86
N ASP A 36 6.87 -8.42 -3.23
CA ASP A 36 7.34 -9.69 -3.78
C ASP A 36 6.18 -10.65 -4.06
N ILE A 37 5.17 -10.67 -3.17
CA ILE A 37 3.96 -11.49 -3.36
C ILE A 37 3.11 -10.96 -4.50
N ILE A 38 2.93 -9.63 -4.58
CA ILE A 38 2.20 -9.00 -5.67
C ILE A 38 2.88 -9.29 -7.02
N ASP A 39 4.20 -9.16 -7.09
CA ASP A 39 4.98 -9.42 -8.29
C ASP A 39 4.86 -10.89 -8.74
N ALA A 40 4.71 -11.82 -7.79
CA ALA A 40 4.46 -13.23 -8.09
C ALA A 40 3.05 -13.50 -8.67
N ILE A 41 2.08 -12.63 -8.42
CA ILE A 41 0.69 -12.74 -8.90
C ILE A 41 0.50 -11.98 -10.22
N ALA A 42 1.05 -10.77 -10.30
CA ALA A 42 0.98 -9.90 -11.47
C ALA A 42 2.30 -9.15 -11.64
N ALA A 43 3.23 -9.75 -12.38
CA ALA A 43 4.52 -9.14 -12.67
C ALA A 43 4.42 -7.84 -13.51
N ASP A 44 3.27 -7.59 -14.12
CA ASP A 44 2.94 -6.35 -14.85
C ASP A 44 2.34 -5.26 -13.96
N ALA A 45 2.06 -5.54 -12.68
CA ALA A 45 1.56 -4.53 -11.75
C ALA A 45 2.65 -3.51 -11.41
N GLU A 46 2.31 -2.23 -11.52
CA GLU A 46 3.18 -1.15 -11.06
C GLU A 46 2.97 -0.92 -9.56
N VAL A 47 3.93 -1.36 -8.75
CA VAL A 47 3.90 -1.20 -7.28
C VAL A 47 4.87 -0.09 -6.83
N ARG A 48 4.35 0.87 -6.06
CA ARG A 48 5.04 1.99 -5.43
C ARG A 48 5.02 1.79 -3.93
N LEU A 49 6.16 1.97 -3.30
CA LEU A 49 6.34 1.84 -1.86
C LEU A 49 6.61 3.23 -1.30
N TRP A 50 5.84 3.63 -0.30
CA TRP A 50 6.01 4.89 0.43
C TRP A 50 6.25 4.59 1.90
N GLU A 51 7.34 5.08 2.46
CA GLU A 51 7.52 5.13 3.92
C GLU A 51 6.90 6.44 4.46
N VAL A 52 6.25 6.38 5.62
CA VAL A 52 5.46 7.38 6.36
C VAL A 52 5.11 6.91 7.79
N ASP A 53 5.37 7.70 8.82
CA ASP A 53 4.66 7.41 10.07
C ASP A 53 3.18 7.75 9.88
N ASN A 54 2.34 6.75 10.01
CA ASN A 54 0.93 6.88 9.71
C ASN A 54 0.12 7.53 10.83
N LEU A 55 0.77 7.79 11.96
CA LEU A 55 0.29 8.69 12.99
C LEU A 55 0.54 10.16 12.62
N GLU A 56 1.48 10.42 11.71
CA GLU A 56 1.83 11.76 11.23
C GLU A 56 0.97 12.13 10.01
N THR A 57 -0.11 12.86 10.28
CA THR A 57 -1.12 13.20 9.27
C THR A 57 -0.53 13.95 8.07
N ASP A 58 0.45 14.83 8.29
CA ASP A 58 1.07 15.60 7.21
C ASP A 58 1.87 14.69 6.25
N GLU A 59 2.56 13.68 6.76
CA GLU A 59 3.28 12.71 5.93
C GLU A 59 2.32 11.87 5.09
N VAL A 60 1.19 11.47 5.68
CA VAL A 60 0.13 10.74 4.96
C VAL A 60 -0.42 11.59 3.81
N ILE A 61 -0.77 12.85 4.08
CA ILE A 61 -1.27 13.77 3.04
C ILE A 61 -0.22 13.96 1.94
N GLN A 62 1.04 14.16 2.30
CA GLN A 62 2.12 14.33 1.32
C GLN A 62 2.26 13.09 0.42
N ASN A 63 2.27 11.88 0.99
CA ASN A 63 2.41 10.66 0.20
C ASN A 63 1.15 10.35 -0.64
N MET A 64 -0.04 10.75 -0.20
CA MET A 64 -1.25 10.71 -1.03
C MET A 64 -1.12 11.67 -2.23
N VAL A 65 -0.60 12.88 -2.02
CA VAL A 65 -0.34 13.84 -3.12
C VAL A 65 0.70 13.30 -4.09
N LEU A 66 1.78 12.68 -3.60
CA LEU A 66 2.78 12.02 -4.45
C LEU A 66 2.17 10.89 -5.27
N THR A 67 1.32 10.08 -4.64
CA THR A 67 0.63 8.99 -5.33
C THR A 67 -0.33 9.52 -6.39
N PHE A 68 -1.11 10.55 -6.09
CA PHE A 68 -1.99 11.20 -7.06
C PHE A 68 -1.17 11.78 -8.22
N LYS A 69 -0.04 12.45 -7.95
CA LYS A 69 0.85 12.96 -9.00
C LYS A 69 1.43 11.85 -9.87
N HIS A 70 1.66 10.68 -9.28
CA HIS A 70 2.26 9.53 -9.96
C HIS A 70 1.26 8.78 -10.84
N PHE A 71 0.07 8.45 -10.31
CA PHE A 71 -0.96 7.69 -11.04
C PHE A 71 -2.02 8.55 -11.74
N GLY A 72 -2.10 9.84 -11.41
CA GLY A 72 -3.03 10.83 -11.95
C GLY A 72 -4.42 10.84 -11.28
N HIS A 73 -4.78 9.80 -10.53
CA HIS A 73 -6.05 9.66 -9.82
C HIS A 73 -5.97 8.53 -8.77
N ILE A 74 -7.04 8.39 -7.98
CA ILE A 74 -7.18 7.44 -6.88
C ILE A 74 -8.62 6.91 -6.92
N ASP A 75 -8.81 5.63 -7.22
CA ASP A 75 -10.15 5.02 -7.30
C ASP A 75 -10.61 4.49 -5.94
N TYR A 76 -9.71 3.84 -5.21
CA TYR A 76 -10.01 3.22 -3.91
C TYR A 76 -9.00 3.63 -2.85
N GLY A 77 -9.54 4.01 -1.69
CA GLY A 77 -8.82 4.28 -0.45
C GLY A 77 -9.09 3.18 0.58
N VAL A 78 -8.11 2.35 0.90
CA VAL A 78 -8.26 1.33 1.95
C VAL A 78 -7.51 1.80 3.20
N ASN A 79 -8.14 1.76 4.38
CA ASN A 79 -7.47 2.01 5.64
C ASN A 79 -7.43 0.70 6.44
N CYS A 80 -6.23 0.13 6.59
CA CYS A 80 -6.01 -1.12 7.32
C CYS A 80 -4.93 -0.94 8.40
N ALA A 81 -5.00 0.20 9.10
CA ALA A 81 -4.16 0.53 10.23
C ALA A 81 -4.65 -0.11 11.53
N ASP A 82 -3.76 -0.71 12.32
CA ASP A 82 -4.05 -1.07 13.72
C ASP A 82 -3.14 -0.30 14.69
N THR A 83 -3.75 0.19 15.77
CA THR A 83 -3.09 0.90 16.88
C THR A 83 -2.31 -0.01 17.81
N TYR A 84 -2.62 -1.32 17.88
CA TYR A 84 -2.00 -2.22 18.88
C TYR A 84 -0.66 -2.84 18.44
N SER A 85 -0.34 -2.82 17.14
CA SER A 85 0.91 -3.35 16.57
C SER A 85 1.80 -2.26 15.95
N ALA A 86 1.44 -0.98 16.14
CA ALA A 86 2.17 0.17 15.62
C ALA A 86 2.37 0.17 14.09
N ILE A 87 1.54 -0.54 13.31
CA ILE A 87 1.55 -0.50 11.85
C ILE A 87 0.22 0.08 11.39
N GLY A 88 0.13 1.40 11.39
CA GLY A 88 -1.00 2.08 10.76
C GLY A 88 -0.70 2.25 9.28
N ARG A 89 -1.63 2.01 8.32
CA ARG A 89 -1.62 2.64 6.98
C ARG A 89 -2.90 2.63 6.13
N TRP A 90 -2.97 3.70 5.32
CA TRP A 90 -3.89 4.03 4.22
C TRP A 90 -3.33 3.54 2.89
N TRP A 91 -4.16 3.31 1.88
CA TRP A 91 -3.71 2.80 0.59
C TRP A 91 -4.51 3.29 -0.61
N ILE A 92 -3.85 3.41 -1.78
CA ILE A 92 -4.35 4.00 -3.03
C ILE A 92 -4.02 3.08 -4.21
N TYR A 93 -5.02 2.69 -5.01
CA TYR A 93 -4.89 1.64 -6.03
C TYR A 93 -5.83 1.77 -7.25
N TYR A 94 -5.34 1.34 -8.44
CA TYR A 94 -6.05 1.14 -9.73
C TYR A 94 -6.12 -0.34 -10.07
#